data_AF-A0A2V5TYM1-F1
#
_entry.id   AF-A0A2V5TYM1-F1
#
_cell.length_a   1.000
_cell.length_b   1.000
_cell.length_c   1.000
_cell.angle_alpha   90.00
_cell.angle_beta   90.00
_cell.angle_gamma   90.00
#
_symmetry.space_group_name_H-M   'P 1'
#
loop_
_entity.id
_entity.type
_entity.pdbx_description
1 polymer ?
#
loop_
_entity_poly.entity_id
_entity_poly.type
_entity_poly.pdbx_seq_one_letter_code
_entity_poly.pdbx_strand_id
1 'polypeptide(L)'
;MIKLEVSPSTAKSFLGRLDAELREKNRALAELQAQVRQLEIEMNEVRSQLNGELLPNTERNVKGSNRDKISDYLNKLPTNRGAGISEISKATGVPISSVSFVLKKGPDVFAYDKAARKWRMKQSQLEQR
;
A
#
# COMPACT_ATOMS: atom_id res chain seq x y z
N MET A 1 -14.08 -66.60 -4.23
CA MET A 1 -13.00 -65.75 -4.77
C MET A 1 -13.34 -65.47 -6.24
N ILE A 2 -13.78 -64.26 -6.57
CA ILE A 2 -14.19 -63.92 -7.95
C ILE A 2 -12.92 -63.53 -8.71
N LYS A 3 -12.45 -64.38 -9.64
CA LYS A 3 -11.41 -64.02 -10.61
C LYS A 3 -12.11 -63.39 -11.81
N LEU A 4 -11.88 -62.10 -12.04
CA LEU A 4 -12.25 -61.49 -13.32
C LEU A 4 -11.27 -62.01 -14.39
N GLU A 5 -11.78 -62.79 -15.35
CA GLU A 5 -11.04 -63.14 -16.56
C GLU A 5 -11.09 -61.96 -17.54
N VAL A 6 -10.21 -60.99 -17.33
CA VAL A 6 -10.01 -59.90 -18.29
C VAL A 6 -8.95 -60.35 -19.28
N SER A 7 -9.28 -60.32 -20.57
CA SER A 7 -8.30 -60.67 -21.60
C SER A 7 -7.09 -59.71 -21.53
N PRO A 8 -5.85 -60.17 -21.77
CA PRO A 8 -4.67 -59.32 -21.71
C PRO A 8 -4.75 -58.08 -22.62
N SER A 9 -5.48 -58.15 -23.73
CA SER A 9 -5.71 -57.01 -24.62
C SER A 9 -6.66 -55.99 -24.00
N THR A 10 -7.76 -56.42 -23.38
CA THR A 10 -8.68 -55.53 -22.65
C THR A 10 -7.98 -54.82 -21.50
N ALA A 11 -7.12 -55.53 -20.75
CA ALA A 11 -6.31 -54.93 -19.68
C ALA A 11 -5.34 -53.88 -20.23
N LYS A 12 -4.62 -54.17 -21.33
CA LYS A 12 -3.73 -53.20 -21.97
C LYS A 12 -4.47 -51.96 -22.48
N SER A 13 -5.62 -52.11 -23.11
CA SER A 13 -6.42 -50.98 -23.60
C SER A 13 -7.01 -50.13 -22.47
N PHE A 14 -7.32 -50.74 -21.33
CA PHE A 14 -7.77 -50.00 -20.15
C PHE A 14 -6.61 -49.23 -19.49
N LEU A 15 -5.47 -49.89 -19.28
CA LEU A 15 -4.26 -49.25 -18.75
C LEU A 15 -3.77 -48.11 -19.65
N GLY A 16 -3.79 -48.29 -20.97
CA GLY A 16 -3.42 -47.24 -21.91
C GLY A 16 -4.33 -46.01 -21.86
N ARG A 17 -5.63 -46.20 -21.57
CA ARG A 17 -6.57 -45.08 -21.34
C ARG A 17 -6.27 -44.35 -20.03
N LEU A 18 -6.02 -45.09 -18.95
CA LEU A 18 -5.62 -44.50 -17.67
C LEU A 18 -4.30 -43.74 -17.78
N ASP A 19 -3.31 -44.27 -18.50
CA ASP A 19 -2.04 -43.58 -18.73
C ASP A 19 -2.23 -42.28 -19.53
N ALA A 20 -3.11 -42.29 -20.53
CA ALA A 20 -3.41 -41.09 -21.30
C ALA A 20 -4.10 -40.02 -20.43
N GLU A 21 -5.09 -40.41 -19.63
CA GLU A 21 -5.80 -39.52 -18.72
C GLU A 21 -4.87 -38.95 -17.64
N LEU A 22 -3.99 -39.77 -17.07
CA LEU A 22 -3.02 -39.34 -16.06
C LEU A 22 -2.03 -38.32 -16.65
N ARG A 23 -1.58 -38.52 -17.88
CA ARG A 23 -0.73 -37.54 -18.59
C ARG A 23 -1.44 -36.21 -18.82
N GLU A 24 -2.71 -36.24 -19.21
CA GLU A 24 -3.52 -35.04 -19.41
C GLU A 24 -3.73 -34.28 -18.10
N LYS A 25 -4.07 -34.98 -17.01
CA LYS A 25 -4.21 -34.38 -15.67
C LYS A 25 -2.91 -33.76 -15.18
N ASN A 26 -1.77 -34.43 -15.39
CA ASN A 26 -0.46 -33.89 -15.03
C ASN A 26 -0.13 -32.61 -15.82
N ARG A 27 -0.49 -32.55 -17.10
CA ARG A 27 -0.32 -31.34 -17.90
C ARG A 27 -1.19 -30.19 -17.39
N ALA A 28 -2.47 -30.45 -17.12
CA ALA A 28 -3.38 -29.46 -16.55
C ALA A 28 -2.90 -28.95 -15.18
N LEU A 29 -2.34 -29.82 -14.34
CA LEU A 29 -1.72 -29.43 -13.07
C LEU A 29 -0.53 -28.49 -13.27
N ALA A 30 0.35 -28.79 -14.23
CA ALA A 30 1.50 -27.92 -14.53
C ALA A 30 1.05 -26.53 -15.04
N GLU A 31 0.03 -26.48 -15.89
CA GLU A 31 -0.56 -25.23 -16.39
C GLU A 31 -1.20 -24.41 -15.26
N LEU A 32 -1.95 -25.05 -14.35
CA LEU A 32 -2.51 -24.39 -13.17
C LEU A 32 -1.43 -23.89 -12.21
N GLN A 33 -0.36 -24.66 -11.98
CA GLN A 33 0.76 -24.23 -11.16
C GLN A 33 1.48 -23.01 -11.74
N ALA A 34 1.61 -22.93 -13.07
CA ALA A 34 2.15 -21.75 -13.74
C ALA A 34 1.24 -20.52 -13.54
N GLN A 35 -0.08 -20.69 -13.66
CA GLN A 35 -1.05 -19.62 -13.42
C GLN A 35 -1.02 -19.12 -11.97
N VAL A 36 -0.92 -20.02 -10.98
CA VAL A 36 -0.80 -19.64 -9.57
C VAL A 36 0.45 -18.79 -9.34
N ARG A 37 1.61 -19.19 -9.89
CA ARG A 37 2.85 -18.41 -9.78
C ARG A 37 2.71 -17.02 -10.40
N GLN A 38 2.04 -16.93 -11.54
CA GLN A 38 1.79 -15.65 -12.20
C GLN A 38 0.91 -14.73 -11.34
N LEU A 39 -0.16 -15.27 -10.76
CA LEU A 39 -1.01 -14.53 -9.82
C LEU A 39 -0.27 -14.11 -8.55
N GLU A 40 0.64 -14.93 -8.03
CA GLU A 40 1.49 -14.57 -6.89
C GLU A 40 2.43 -13.40 -7.23
N ILE A 41 2.99 -13.37 -8.45
CA ILE A 41 3.82 -12.26 -8.93
C ILE A 41 2.98 -10.98 -9.02
N GLU A 42 1.83 -11.05 -9.69
CA GLU A 42 0.92 -9.90 -9.85
C GLU A 42 0.42 -9.38 -8.49
N MET A 43 0.09 -10.27 -7.56
CA MET A 43 -0.29 -9.91 -6.20
C MET A 43 0.86 -9.21 -5.47
N ASN A 44 2.10 -9.68 -5.62
CA ASN A 44 3.27 -9.06 -5.02
C ASN A 44 3.57 -7.69 -5.64
N GLU A 45 3.37 -7.51 -6.94
CA GLU A 45 3.49 -6.21 -7.62
C GLU A 45 2.43 -5.23 -7.13
N VAL A 46 1.16 -5.64 -7.07
CA VAL A 46 0.08 -4.80 -6.51
C VAL A 46 0.36 -4.47 -5.06
N ARG A 47 0.80 -5.44 -4.26
CA ARG A 47 1.18 -5.21 -2.86
C ARG A 47 2.37 -4.28 -2.76
N SER A 48 3.34 -4.36 -3.67
CA SER A 48 4.48 -3.45 -3.74
C SER A 48 4.06 -2.03 -4.17
N GLN A 49 3.10 -1.89 -5.07
CA GLN A 49 2.53 -0.59 -5.44
C GLN A 49 1.76 0.04 -4.28
N LEU A 50 0.96 -0.76 -3.56
CA LEU A 50 0.24 -0.32 -2.36
C LEU A 50 1.19 -0.03 -1.19
N ASN A 51 2.23 -0.85 -1.01
CA ASN A 51 3.26 -0.67 0.01
C ASN A 51 4.42 0.21 -0.46
N GLY A 52 4.36 0.78 -1.67
CA GLY A 52 5.29 1.79 -2.20
C GLY A 52 5.16 3.13 -1.46
N GLU A 53 4.29 3.19 -0.46
CA GLU A 53 4.30 4.18 0.63
C GLU A 53 5.18 3.81 1.84
N LEU A 54 5.81 2.62 1.88
CA LEU A 54 6.43 2.06 3.08
C LEU A 54 7.82 1.42 2.93
N LEU A 55 8.61 1.71 1.88
CA LEU A 55 10.06 1.45 1.89
C LEU A 55 10.87 2.72 1.57
N PRO A 56 11.98 2.97 2.30
CA PRO A 56 12.83 4.14 2.13
C PRO A 56 13.70 3.93 0.88
N ASN A 57 14.01 5.00 0.15
CA ASN A 57 14.87 5.02 -1.05
C ASN A 57 14.16 4.87 -2.41
N THR A 58 13.01 5.54 -2.57
CA THR A 58 12.73 6.18 -3.86
C THR A 58 12.65 7.67 -3.64
N GLU A 59 13.50 8.37 -4.37
CA GLU A 59 13.59 9.81 -4.51
C GLU A 59 12.23 10.41 -4.84
N ARG A 60 11.44 10.73 -3.81
CA ARG A 60 10.23 11.53 -3.92
C ARG A 60 10.61 13.02 -3.99
N ASN A 61 11.17 13.43 -5.11
CA ASN A 61 10.97 14.78 -5.64
C ASN A 61 9.97 14.57 -6.81
N VAL A 62 8.80 15.20 -6.90
CA VAL A 62 8.57 16.64 -7.02
C VAL A 62 7.14 17.03 -6.58
N LYS A 63 6.82 16.88 -5.29
CA LYS A 63 5.75 17.64 -4.63
C LYS A 63 6.10 17.59 -3.17
N GLY A 64 6.57 18.70 -2.61
CA GLY A 64 6.99 18.80 -1.20
C GLY A 64 6.04 18.03 -0.30
N SER A 65 6.60 17.34 0.70
CA SER A 65 5.85 16.49 1.62
C SER A 65 4.60 17.23 2.08
N ASN A 66 3.49 16.54 2.31
CA ASN A 66 2.30 17.20 2.86
C ASN A 66 2.66 17.99 4.14
N ARG A 67 3.68 17.54 4.88
CA ARG A 67 4.31 18.28 5.99
C ARG A 67 4.93 19.60 5.55
N ASP A 68 5.69 19.63 4.47
CA ASP A 68 6.36 20.84 3.97
C ASP A 68 5.33 21.86 3.51
N LYS A 69 4.32 21.44 2.73
CA LYS A 69 3.24 22.34 2.28
C LYS A 69 2.47 22.96 3.46
N ILE A 70 2.17 22.15 4.47
CA ILE A 70 1.49 22.61 5.69
C ILE A 70 2.41 23.54 6.48
N SER A 71 3.68 23.20 6.65
CA SER A 71 4.67 24.02 7.35
C SER A 71 4.88 25.37 6.66
N ASP A 72 5.06 25.38 5.33
CA ASP A 72 5.24 26.59 4.53
C ASP A 72 4.03 27.51 4.62
N TYR A 73 2.83 26.95 4.57
CA TYR A 73 1.61 27.73 4.75
C TYR A 73 1.51 28.32 6.15
N LEU A 74 1.74 27.52 7.20
CA LEU A 74 1.67 27.99 8.58
C LEU A 74 2.79 28.98 8.94
N ASN A 75 3.98 28.87 8.33
CA ASN A 75 5.08 29.83 8.47
C ASN A 75 4.78 31.18 7.81
N LYS A 76 3.96 31.21 6.75
CA LYS A 76 3.52 32.45 6.10
C LYS A 76 2.45 33.19 6.89
N LEU A 77 1.84 32.55 7.89
CA LEU A 77 0.87 33.21 8.76
C LEU A 77 1.60 34.10 9.77
N PRO A 78 1.00 35.23 10.18
CA PRO A 78 1.53 36.03 11.28
C PRO A 78 1.75 35.18 12.53
N THR A 79 2.80 35.45 13.30
CA THR A 79 3.24 34.67 14.47
C THR A 79 2.11 34.30 15.46
N ASN A 80 1.12 35.19 15.61
CA ASN A 80 -0.01 35.01 16.52
C ASN A 80 -1.28 34.46 15.85
N ARG A 81 -1.23 34.15 14.56
CA ARG A 81 -2.36 33.66 13.78
C ARG A 81 -2.12 32.20 13.38
N GLY A 82 -2.92 31.31 13.94
CA GLY A 82 -3.04 29.95 13.42
C GLY A 82 -4.13 29.82 12.36
N ALA A 83 -4.23 28.65 11.75
CA ALA A 83 -5.26 28.28 10.78
C ALA A 83 -6.01 27.02 11.20
N GLY A 84 -7.28 26.95 10.80
CA GLY A 84 -8.09 25.74 10.99
C GLY A 84 -7.72 24.64 9.98
N ILE A 85 -8.03 23.38 10.29
CA ILE A 85 -7.74 22.24 9.39
C ILE A 85 -8.35 22.45 8.00
N SER A 86 -9.58 22.97 7.92
CA SER A 86 -10.25 23.26 6.65
C SER A 86 -9.59 24.39 5.86
N GLU A 87 -9.04 25.40 6.56
CA GLU A 87 -8.35 26.53 5.95
C GLU A 87 -7.00 26.08 5.37
N ILE A 88 -6.25 25.29 6.15
CA ILE A 88 -4.99 24.66 5.70
C ILE A 88 -5.25 23.77 4.50
N SER A 89 -6.29 22.94 4.52
CA SER A 89 -6.63 22.04 3.41
C SER A 89 -6.92 22.83 2.11
N LYS A 90 -7.69 23.91 2.20
CA LYS A 90 -7.98 24.78 1.05
C LYS A 90 -6.73 25.49 0.53
N ALA A 91 -5.87 25.99 1.40
CA ALA A 91 -4.69 26.76 1.01
C ALA A 91 -3.54 25.89 0.46
N THR A 92 -3.41 24.66 0.96
CA THR A 92 -2.30 23.75 0.60
C THR A 92 -2.68 22.71 -0.45
N GLY A 93 -3.97 22.52 -0.72
CA GLY A 93 -4.50 21.44 -1.56
C GLY A 93 -4.35 20.05 -0.93
N VAL A 94 -3.98 19.96 0.35
CA VAL A 94 -3.82 18.70 1.07
C VAL A 94 -5.18 18.27 1.64
N PRO A 95 -5.61 17.00 1.47
CA PRO A 95 -6.87 16.51 2.04
C PRO A 95 -6.96 16.68 3.57
N ILE A 96 -8.16 16.98 4.08
CA ILE A 96 -8.42 17.20 5.52
C ILE A 96 -7.88 16.07 6.41
N SER A 97 -8.05 14.82 5.98
CA SER A 97 -7.54 13.63 6.69
C SER A 97 -6.01 13.67 6.82
N SER A 98 -5.31 13.93 5.72
CA SER A 98 -3.86 14.06 5.68
C SER A 98 -3.37 15.26 6.49
N VAL A 99 -4.07 16.40 6.45
CA VAL A 99 -3.77 17.56 7.31
C VAL A 99 -3.88 17.18 8.79
N SER A 100 -4.98 16.51 9.19
CA SER A 100 -5.17 16.07 10.58
C SER A 100 -4.08 15.09 11.02
N PHE A 101 -3.73 14.14 10.15
CA PHE A 101 -2.69 13.16 10.42
C PHE A 101 -1.32 13.84 10.64
N VAL A 102 -0.90 14.70 9.72
CA VAL A 102 0.40 15.38 9.78
C VAL A 102 0.51 16.25 11.03
N LEU A 103 -0.51 17.06 11.31
CA LEU A 103 -0.51 17.98 12.46
C LEU A 103 -0.46 17.23 13.80
N LYS A 104 -1.18 16.09 13.91
CA LYS A 104 -1.17 15.26 15.13
C LYS A 104 0.11 14.45 15.28
N LYS A 105 0.74 14.03 14.18
CA LYS A 105 1.99 13.25 14.19
C LYS A 105 3.24 14.10 14.37
N GLY A 106 3.16 15.41 14.19
CA GLY A 106 4.29 16.35 14.38
C GLY A 106 4.14 17.32 15.56
N PRO A 107 3.97 16.85 16.82
CA PRO A 107 3.85 17.73 17.99
C PRO A 107 5.14 18.49 18.35
N ASP A 108 6.25 18.07 17.76
CA ASP A 108 7.56 18.73 17.79
C ASP A 108 7.55 20.04 16.99
N VAL A 109 6.82 20.09 15.87
CA VAL A 109 6.83 21.23 14.93
C VAL A 109 5.53 22.04 14.96
N PHE A 110 4.39 21.43 15.26
CA PHE A 110 3.09 22.10 15.25
C PHE A 110 2.52 22.27 16.66
N ALA A 111 1.94 23.43 16.93
CA ALA A 111 1.23 23.73 18.16
C ALA A 111 -0.26 23.93 17.88
N TYR A 112 -1.10 23.32 18.72
CA TYR A 112 -2.55 23.50 18.68
C TYR A 112 -3.01 24.47 19.77
N ASP A 113 -3.63 25.57 19.35
CA ASP A 113 -4.31 26.51 20.24
C ASP A 113 -5.74 26.02 20.50
N LYS A 114 -5.99 25.53 21.72
CA LYS A 114 -7.31 25.02 22.14
C LYS A 114 -8.37 26.13 22.20
N ALA A 115 -8.00 27.35 22.56
CA ALA A 115 -8.94 28.47 22.69
C ALA A 115 -9.41 28.95 21.31
N ALA A 116 -8.47 29.08 20.38
CA ALA A 116 -8.77 29.54 19.02
C ALA A 116 -9.13 28.39 18.05
N ARG A 117 -9.01 27.14 18.47
CA ARG A 117 -9.15 25.91 17.68
C ARG A 117 -8.30 25.90 16.40
N LYS A 118 -7.09 26.46 16.48
CA LYS A 118 -6.20 26.73 15.34
C LYS A 118 -4.85 26.08 15.52
N TRP A 119 -4.22 25.72 14.40
CA TRP A 119 -2.87 25.18 14.34
C TRP A 119 -1.88 26.26 13.92
N ARG A 120 -0.69 26.24 14.52
CA ARG A 120 0.42 27.14 14.19
C ARG A 120 1.76 26.40 14.27
N MET A 121 2.81 27.02 13.76
CA MET A 121 4.18 26.52 13.94
C MET A 121 4.61 26.74 15.39
N LYS A 122 5.30 25.75 15.96
CA LYS A 122 5.98 25.89 17.24
C LYS A 122 7.25 26.69 16.96
N GLN A 123 7.34 27.91 17.50
CA GLN A 123 8.58 28.67 17.38
C GLN A 123 9.71 27.90 18.04
N SER A 124 10.77 27.60 17.28
CA SER A 124 12.04 27.15 17.82
C SER A 124 12.48 28.17 18.87
N GLN A 125 12.78 27.72 20.09
CA GLN A 125 13.21 28.58 21.21
C GLN A 125 14.64 29.15 21.02
N LEU A 126 14.93 29.74 19.86
CA LEU A 126 16.27 30.24 19.51
C LEU A 126 16.38 31.76 19.43
N GLU A 127 15.38 32.49 19.94
CA GLU A 127 15.39 33.97 20.03
C GLU A 127 15.24 34.51 21.47
N GLN A 128 15.77 33.80 22.47
CA GLN A 128 15.95 34.36 23.82
C GLN A 128 17.25 33.86 24.46
N ARG A 129 18.40 34.28 23.91
CA ARG A 129 19.66 34.44 24.65
C ARG A 129 20.41 35.65 24.14
#